data_AF-A0A9E5BS02-F1
#
_entry.id   AF-A0A9E5BS02-F1
#
_cell.length_a   1.000
_cell.length_b   1.000
_cell.length_c   1.000
_cell.angle_alpha   90.00
_cell.angle_beta   90.00
_cell.angle_gamma   90.00
#
_symmetry.space_group_name_H-M   'P 1'
#
loop_
_entity.id
_entity.type
_entity.pdbx_description
1 polymer ?
#
loop_
_entity_poly.entity_id
_entity_poly.type
_entity_poly.pdbx_seq_one_letter_code
_entity_poly.pdbx_strand_id
1 'polypeptide(L)'
;MLRQILIAVTAIGLLTTAGGLAGIAVFTDTASVGSNTFTTGNVTISTSPTTALVTLTDMAPGDSVQPNAGIVVTNGDSLLALRYAITSTTTEDVLAPELDLTIREIDVTVPATPCDDFDGAVIYTTGDLGSAAGINVVGDPAQGNDTGDRTLAASASETLCFRVELPLTATGPEGTTTTATFAFQAEQTKNNP
;
A
#
# COMPACT_ATOMS: atom_id res chain seq x y z
N MET A 1 19.52 49.80 89.78
CA MET A 1 18.51 49.46 88.76
C MET A 1 18.84 49.88 87.32
N LEU A 2 20.00 50.47 87.00
CA LEU A 2 20.43 50.66 85.59
C LEU A 2 21.65 49.81 85.16
N ARG A 3 22.31 49.11 86.10
CA ARG A 3 23.50 48.27 85.83
C ARG A 3 23.23 46.76 85.73
N GLN A 4 22.03 46.31 86.13
CA GLN A 4 21.57 44.92 85.97
C GLN A 4 20.83 44.69 84.64
N ILE A 5 20.60 45.75 83.87
CA ILE A 5 19.92 45.70 82.57
C ILE A 5 20.92 45.47 81.43
N LEU A 6 22.18 45.90 81.55
CA LEU A 6 23.16 45.77 80.46
C LEU A 6 23.80 44.38 80.33
N ILE A 7 23.82 43.56 81.40
CA ILE A 7 24.36 42.18 81.33
C ILE A 7 23.29 41.19 80.84
N ALA A 8 22.00 41.51 81.01
CA ALA A 8 20.89 40.71 80.51
C ALA A 8 20.66 40.85 78.98
N VAL A 9 21.21 41.89 78.35
CA VAL A 9 21.05 42.16 76.91
C VAL A 9 22.17 41.52 76.07
N THR A 10 23.30 41.11 76.67
CA THR A 10 24.44 40.52 75.92
C THR A 10 24.57 39.00 76.10
N ALA A 11 23.77 38.37 76.98
CA ALA A 11 23.75 36.93 77.20
C ALA A 11 22.52 36.20 76.59
N ILE A 12 21.67 36.93 75.84
CA ILE A 12 20.57 36.40 75.02
C ILE A 12 20.84 36.80 73.56
N GLY A 13 22.08 36.61 73.12
CA GLY A 13 22.53 36.87 71.74
C GLY A 13 23.22 35.67 71.10
N LEU A 14 23.22 34.52 71.76
CA LEU A 14 23.84 33.29 71.29
C LEU A 14 22.95 32.12 71.73
N LEU A 15 22.46 31.34 70.77
CA LEU A 15 21.54 30.18 70.88
C LEU A 15 20.03 30.49 70.84
N THR A 16 19.57 30.96 69.68
CA THR A 16 18.43 30.32 68.99
C THR A 16 18.85 30.09 67.53
N THR A 17 19.45 28.94 67.24
CA THR A 17 18.80 27.90 66.42
C THR A 17 18.16 28.51 65.15
N ALA A 18 18.88 28.57 64.04
CA ALA A 18 18.75 27.53 63.01
C ALA A 18 17.28 27.12 62.83
N GLY A 19 16.50 27.92 62.11
CA GLY A 19 15.10 27.59 61.85
C GLY A 19 14.41 28.69 61.07
N GLY A 20 14.49 28.64 59.75
CA GLY A 20 13.82 29.63 58.91
C GLY A 20 14.56 30.04 57.63
N LEU A 21 15.46 29.21 57.08
CA LEU A 21 15.33 29.02 55.64
C LEU A 21 13.94 28.39 55.50
N ALA A 22 12.94 29.23 55.20
CA ALA A 22 11.67 28.73 54.71
C ALA A 22 12.00 28.02 53.39
N GLY A 23 12.44 26.77 53.50
CA GLY A 23 12.42 25.84 52.40
C GLY A 23 10.97 25.85 51.96
N ILE A 24 10.70 26.49 50.82
CA ILE A 24 9.43 26.36 50.14
C ILE A 24 9.38 24.88 49.81
N ALA A 25 8.82 24.08 50.72
CA ALA A 25 8.68 22.65 50.52
C ALA A 25 7.57 22.50 49.48
N VAL A 26 7.99 22.50 48.22
CA VAL A 26 7.11 22.20 47.11
C VAL A 26 6.93 20.68 47.15
N PHE A 27 5.83 20.24 47.75
CA PHE A 27 5.41 18.84 47.68
C PHE A 27 4.84 18.60 46.27
N THR A 28 5.60 17.91 45.43
CA THR A 28 5.11 17.42 44.13
C THR A 28 4.87 15.93 44.21
N ASP A 29 3.69 15.49 43.78
CA ASP A 29 3.37 14.09 43.54
C ASP A 29 3.30 13.84 42.02
N THR A 30 3.76 12.69 41.57
CA THR A 30 3.78 12.31 40.15
C THR A 30 3.31 10.88 40.03
N ALA A 31 2.27 10.65 39.24
CA ALA A 31 1.80 9.32 38.91
C ALA A 31 2.10 9.01 37.43
N SER A 32 2.69 7.86 37.15
CA SER A 32 2.92 7.39 35.79
C SER A 32 1.73 6.57 35.30
N VAL A 33 1.21 6.89 34.12
CA VAL A 33 0.33 5.99 33.36
C VAL A 33 1.22 5.09 32.50
N GLY A 34 1.51 3.88 32.99
CA GLY A 34 2.23 2.86 32.23
C GLY A 34 1.35 2.22 31.14
N SER A 35 1.98 1.46 30.23
CA SER A 35 1.29 0.68 29.18
C SER A 35 0.56 1.48 28.09
N ASN A 36 1.02 2.70 27.78
CA ASN A 36 0.58 3.37 26.55
C ASN A 36 1.21 2.68 25.34
N THR A 37 0.41 1.97 24.55
CA THR A 37 0.83 1.39 23.27
C THR A 37 0.25 2.23 22.14
N PHE A 38 1.13 2.78 21.30
CA PHE A 38 0.75 3.49 20.08
C PHE A 38 1.19 2.64 18.89
N THR A 39 0.22 2.15 18.11
CA THR A 39 0.49 1.38 16.88
C THR A 39 0.19 2.27 15.68
N THR A 40 1.19 2.44 14.81
CA THR A 40 1.00 3.10 13.50
C THR A 40 0.29 2.14 12.53
N GLY A 41 -0.49 2.69 11.60
CA GLY A 41 -1.06 1.87 10.52
C GLY A 41 0.03 1.32 9.60
N ASN A 42 -0.27 0.22 8.92
CA ASN A 42 0.55 -0.39 7.87
C ASN A 42 -0.27 -0.55 6.58
N VAL A 43 0.45 -0.58 5.46
CA VAL A 43 -0.06 -0.96 4.14
C VAL A 43 0.87 -2.02 3.57
N THR A 44 0.28 -3.11 3.10
CA THR A 44 0.98 -4.25 2.51
C THR A 44 0.11 -4.81 1.40
N ILE A 45 0.62 -4.76 0.18
CA ILE A 45 0.02 -5.41 -0.98
C ILE A 45 0.78 -6.68 -1.30
N SER A 46 0.06 -7.74 -1.63
CA SER A 46 0.62 -8.99 -2.16
C SER A 46 -0.25 -9.49 -3.30
N THR A 47 0.35 -10.24 -4.22
CA THR A 47 -0.33 -10.86 -5.35
C THR A 47 -0.08 -12.36 -5.39
N SER A 48 -1.04 -13.11 -5.91
CA SER A 48 -0.88 -14.55 -6.17
C SER A 48 -1.59 -14.94 -7.47
N PRO A 49 -0.93 -15.66 -8.39
CA PRO A 49 0.47 -16.10 -8.32
C PRO A 49 1.46 -14.94 -8.52
N THR A 50 2.71 -15.09 -8.03
CA THR A 50 3.81 -14.12 -8.23
C THR A 50 4.68 -14.43 -9.44
N THR A 51 4.32 -15.45 -10.22
CA THR A 51 5.01 -15.87 -11.46
C THR A 51 4.28 -15.32 -12.68
N ALA A 52 4.90 -15.40 -13.86
CA ALA A 52 4.29 -14.98 -15.12
C ALA A 52 2.91 -15.64 -15.30
N LEU A 53 1.85 -14.83 -15.24
CA LEU A 53 0.48 -15.28 -15.38
C LEU A 53 0.17 -15.59 -16.86
N VAL A 54 0.77 -14.81 -17.77
CA VAL A 54 0.57 -14.91 -19.20
C VAL A 54 1.92 -15.17 -19.86
N THR A 55 2.08 -16.36 -20.43
CA THR A 55 3.21 -16.70 -21.30
C THR A 55 2.64 -16.95 -22.69
N LEU A 56 3.09 -16.15 -23.66
CA LEU A 56 2.59 -16.16 -25.02
C LEU A 56 3.66 -16.83 -25.88
N THR A 57 3.41 -18.08 -26.27
CA THR A 57 4.30 -18.84 -27.16
C THR A 57 3.51 -19.32 -28.35
N ASP A 58 4.11 -19.20 -29.54
CA ASP A 58 3.57 -19.72 -30.79
C ASP A 58 2.16 -19.20 -31.15
N MET A 59 1.85 -17.94 -30.78
CA MET A 59 0.57 -17.33 -31.14
C MET A 59 0.48 -16.98 -32.62
N ALA A 60 -0.68 -17.26 -33.22
CA ALA A 60 -1.10 -16.78 -34.52
C ALA A 60 -2.23 -15.73 -34.38
N PRO A 61 -2.43 -14.85 -35.38
CA PRO A 61 -3.56 -13.93 -35.39
C PRO A 61 -4.90 -14.64 -35.16
N GLY A 62 -5.68 -14.14 -34.19
CA GLY A 62 -6.92 -14.73 -33.68
C GLY A 62 -6.76 -15.56 -32.42
N ASP A 63 -5.53 -15.88 -32.00
CA ASP A 63 -5.29 -16.61 -30.76
C ASP A 63 -5.51 -15.73 -29.53
N SER A 64 -5.93 -16.34 -28.43
CA SER A 64 -6.02 -15.70 -27.13
C SER A 64 -5.53 -16.62 -26.02
N VAL A 65 -5.01 -16.00 -24.96
CA VAL A 65 -4.56 -16.67 -23.73
C VAL A 65 -5.28 -16.03 -22.55
N GLN A 66 -5.97 -16.86 -21.78
CA GLN A 66 -6.73 -16.46 -20.58
C GLN A 66 -6.46 -17.46 -19.44
N PRO A 67 -5.73 -17.05 -18.40
CA PRO A 67 -5.50 -17.89 -17.22
C PRO A 67 -6.75 -17.94 -16.33
N ASN A 68 -7.32 -19.13 -16.12
CA ASN A 68 -8.57 -19.29 -15.36
C ASN A 68 -8.46 -18.94 -13.87
N ALA A 69 -7.26 -18.86 -13.31
CA ALA A 69 -7.05 -18.59 -11.88
C ALA A 69 -7.09 -17.08 -11.53
N GLY A 70 -6.78 -16.20 -12.48
CA GLY A 70 -6.60 -14.77 -12.24
C GLY A 70 -5.41 -14.44 -11.32
N ILE A 71 -5.27 -13.15 -10.99
CA ILE A 71 -4.36 -12.65 -9.95
C ILE A 71 -5.20 -12.20 -8.77
N VAL A 72 -4.96 -12.80 -7.61
CA VAL A 72 -5.53 -12.35 -6.33
C VAL A 72 -4.66 -11.23 -5.77
N VAL A 73 -5.20 -10.02 -5.65
CA VAL A 73 -4.58 -8.88 -5.00
C VAL A 73 -5.06 -8.81 -3.57
N THR A 74 -4.15 -8.77 -2.60
CA THR A 74 -4.48 -8.88 -1.17
C THR A 74 -3.90 -7.75 -0.35
N ASN A 75 -4.75 -7.08 0.42
CA ASN A 75 -4.44 -6.10 1.46
C ASN A 75 -4.64 -6.70 2.88
N GLY A 76 -4.23 -7.96 3.07
CA GLY A 76 -4.67 -8.82 4.18
C GLY A 76 -4.26 -8.34 5.58
N ASP A 77 -2.97 -8.13 5.80
CA ASP A 77 -2.42 -7.80 7.13
C ASP A 77 -2.41 -6.29 7.42
N SER A 78 -3.02 -5.48 6.55
CA SER A 78 -2.98 -4.02 6.65
C SER A 78 -4.08 -3.46 7.53
N LEU A 79 -3.72 -2.50 8.39
CA LEU A 79 -4.66 -1.72 9.20
C LEU A 79 -5.31 -0.57 8.42
N LEU A 80 -4.78 -0.23 7.24
CA LEU A 80 -5.28 0.85 6.39
C LEU A 80 -5.77 0.32 5.05
N ALA A 81 -6.77 0.99 4.49
CA ALA A 81 -7.11 0.82 3.08
C ALA A 81 -5.97 1.34 2.21
N LEU A 82 -5.77 0.69 1.07
CA LEU A 82 -4.82 1.11 0.05
C LEU A 82 -5.56 1.50 -1.22
N ARG A 83 -4.87 2.24 -2.09
CA ARG A 83 -5.16 2.25 -3.52
C ARG A 83 -3.94 1.78 -4.28
N TYR A 84 -4.14 1.23 -5.47
CA TYR A 84 -3.05 0.74 -6.29
C TYR A 84 -3.27 0.97 -7.78
N ALA A 85 -2.15 1.11 -8.47
CA ALA A 85 -2.02 1.13 -9.91
C ALA A 85 -1.32 -0.14 -10.40
N ILE A 86 -1.47 -0.45 -11.69
CA ILE A 86 -0.78 -1.55 -12.36
C ILE A 86 -0.06 -0.99 -13.59
N THR A 87 1.25 -1.26 -13.65
CA THR A 87 2.08 -1.03 -14.83
C THR A 87 2.43 -2.34 -15.50
N SER A 88 2.41 -2.38 -16.83
CA SER A 88 2.85 -3.54 -17.63
C SER A 88 4.12 -3.21 -18.39
N THR A 89 5.15 -4.03 -18.20
CA THR A 89 6.40 -3.97 -18.97
C THR A 89 6.60 -5.24 -19.77
N THR A 90 7.20 -5.15 -20.95
CA THR A 90 7.45 -6.31 -21.81
C THR A 90 8.95 -6.46 -22.11
N THR A 91 9.35 -7.68 -22.45
CA THR A 91 10.75 -7.98 -22.85
C THR A 91 11.05 -7.61 -24.30
N GLU A 92 10.04 -7.24 -25.06
CA GLU A 92 10.06 -7.01 -26.51
C GLU A 92 9.00 -5.95 -26.87
N ASP A 93 9.25 -5.13 -27.90
CA ASP A 93 8.50 -3.91 -28.25
C ASP A 93 7.85 -3.91 -29.64
N VAL A 94 8.01 -4.97 -30.43
CA VAL A 94 7.41 -5.09 -31.76
C VAL A 94 6.13 -5.92 -31.72
N LEU A 95 6.13 -7.04 -30.98
CA LEU A 95 4.94 -7.89 -30.78
C LEU A 95 4.03 -7.36 -29.67
N ALA A 96 4.59 -6.77 -28.61
CA ALA A 96 3.82 -6.24 -27.48
C ALA A 96 2.69 -5.25 -27.87
N PRO A 97 2.89 -4.29 -28.79
CA PRO A 97 1.82 -3.39 -29.23
C PRO A 97 0.77 -4.05 -30.14
N GLU A 98 1.05 -5.23 -30.68
CA GLU A 98 0.09 -6.01 -31.47
C GLU A 98 -0.76 -6.95 -30.60
N LEU A 99 -0.48 -7.05 -29.31
CA LEU A 99 -1.21 -7.90 -28.37
C LEU A 99 -2.19 -7.06 -27.56
N ASP A 100 -3.48 -7.36 -27.64
CA ASP A 100 -4.51 -6.64 -26.92
C ASP A 100 -4.68 -7.22 -25.51
N LEU A 101 -4.51 -6.39 -24.49
CA LEU A 101 -4.76 -6.77 -23.09
C LEU A 101 -6.16 -6.34 -22.66
N THR A 102 -6.88 -7.26 -22.03
CA THR A 102 -8.10 -6.98 -21.28
C THR A 102 -7.93 -7.41 -19.83
N ILE A 103 -8.34 -6.54 -18.89
CA ILE A 103 -8.40 -6.86 -17.45
C ILE A 103 -9.84 -6.69 -16.99
N ARG A 104 -10.34 -7.67 -16.25
CA ARG A 104 -11.68 -7.67 -15.65
C ARG A 104 -11.62 -8.04 -14.18
N GLU A 105 -12.68 -7.72 -13.45
CA GLU A 105 -12.95 -8.31 -12.15
C GLU A 105 -13.29 -9.80 -12.31
N ILE A 106 -13.32 -10.52 -11.17
CA ILE A 106 -13.75 -11.92 -11.10
C ILE A 106 -15.12 -12.13 -11.75
N ASP A 107 -15.35 -13.31 -12.30
CA ASP A 107 -16.60 -13.67 -12.97
C ASP A 107 -17.81 -13.51 -12.03
N VAL A 108 -18.91 -13.02 -12.59
CA VAL A 108 -20.15 -12.72 -11.85
C VAL A 108 -21.12 -13.89 -11.83
N THR A 109 -21.01 -14.80 -12.80
CA THR A 109 -21.78 -16.05 -12.82
C THR A 109 -21.00 -17.13 -12.07
N VAL A 110 -21.49 -17.53 -10.89
CA VAL A 110 -20.83 -18.42 -9.88
C VAL A 110 -19.87 -19.43 -10.52
N PRO A 111 -18.57 -19.09 -10.63
CA PRO A 111 -17.70 -19.89 -11.46
C PRO A 111 -17.15 -21.04 -10.62
N ALA A 112 -16.96 -22.20 -11.25
CA ALA A 112 -16.11 -23.23 -10.66
C ALA A 112 -14.62 -22.77 -10.66
N THR A 113 -14.26 -21.84 -11.57
CA THR A 113 -12.91 -21.29 -11.74
C THR A 113 -12.94 -19.76 -11.91
N PRO A 114 -12.25 -18.95 -11.10
CA PRO A 114 -12.48 -17.49 -10.99
C PRO A 114 -12.55 -16.64 -12.27
N CYS A 115 -11.90 -17.08 -13.35
CA CYS A 115 -11.73 -16.33 -14.59
C CYS A 115 -11.94 -17.21 -15.83
N ASP A 116 -12.86 -18.18 -15.80
CA ASP A 116 -13.14 -19.03 -16.97
C ASP A 116 -14.15 -18.39 -17.94
N ASP A 117 -15.19 -17.72 -17.45
CA ASP A 117 -16.21 -17.08 -18.28
C ASP A 117 -15.81 -15.67 -18.74
N PHE A 118 -14.91 -15.01 -18.00
CA PHE A 118 -14.40 -13.66 -18.28
C PHE A 118 -15.51 -12.61 -18.43
N ASP A 119 -16.57 -12.74 -17.63
CA ASP A 119 -17.79 -11.94 -17.71
C ASP A 119 -17.87 -10.84 -16.64
N GLY A 120 -16.84 -10.76 -15.79
CA GLY A 120 -16.69 -9.73 -14.78
C GLY A 120 -16.65 -8.31 -15.34
N ALA A 121 -16.78 -7.34 -14.42
CA ALA A 121 -16.75 -5.92 -14.78
C ALA A 121 -15.42 -5.56 -15.45
N VAL A 122 -15.50 -4.74 -16.51
CA VAL A 122 -14.31 -4.28 -17.24
C VAL A 122 -13.50 -3.32 -16.39
N ILE A 123 -12.21 -3.60 -16.26
CA ILE A 123 -11.23 -2.72 -15.61
C ILE A 123 -10.38 -2.01 -16.67
N TYR A 124 -9.92 -2.76 -17.67
CA TYR A 124 -9.09 -2.28 -18.76
C TYR A 124 -9.52 -2.98 -20.05
N THR A 125 -9.84 -2.22 -21.11
CA THR A 125 -10.37 -2.77 -22.36
C THR A 125 -9.83 -2.07 -23.61
N THR A 126 -8.71 -1.36 -23.51
CA THR A 126 -8.19 -0.59 -24.64
C THR A 126 -6.71 -0.36 -24.47
N GLY A 127 -5.93 -1.36 -24.89
CA GLY A 127 -4.54 -1.12 -25.24
C GLY A 127 -3.67 -2.35 -25.29
N ASP A 128 -2.55 -2.12 -25.94
CA ASP A 128 -1.34 -2.93 -26.02
C ASP A 128 -1.03 -3.63 -24.70
N LEU A 129 -0.49 -4.84 -24.77
CA LEU A 129 -0.06 -5.61 -23.61
C LEU A 129 0.95 -4.84 -22.75
N GLY A 130 1.79 -4.04 -23.38
CA GLY A 130 2.82 -3.27 -22.72
C GLY A 130 3.87 -2.73 -23.68
N SER A 131 4.93 -2.20 -23.10
CA SER A 131 6.19 -1.88 -23.77
C SER A 131 7.36 -2.14 -22.83
N ALA A 132 8.59 -2.19 -23.31
CA ALA A 132 9.79 -2.30 -22.50
C ALA A 132 10.00 -1.04 -21.63
N ALA A 133 9.46 0.11 -22.05
CA ALA A 133 9.43 1.33 -21.24
C ALA A 133 8.35 1.28 -20.14
N GLY A 134 7.33 0.45 -20.31
CA GLY A 134 6.19 0.32 -19.42
C GLY A 134 5.01 1.20 -19.82
N ILE A 135 3.80 0.69 -19.59
CA ILE A 135 2.55 1.45 -19.71
C ILE A 135 1.71 1.27 -18.45
N ASN A 136 0.88 2.27 -18.12
CA ASN A 136 -0.11 2.14 -17.05
C ASN A 136 -1.34 1.41 -17.61
N VAL A 137 -1.64 0.22 -17.09
CA VAL A 137 -2.83 -0.57 -17.49
C VAL A 137 -3.96 -0.42 -16.48
N VAL A 138 -3.67 0.06 -15.26
CA VAL A 138 -4.67 0.47 -14.26
C VAL A 138 -4.10 1.66 -13.49
N GLY A 139 -4.88 2.73 -13.34
CA GLY A 139 -4.51 3.90 -12.52
C GLY A 139 -3.24 4.62 -12.98
N ASP A 140 -2.64 5.35 -12.04
CA ASP A 140 -1.35 6.02 -12.21
C ASP A 140 -0.44 5.64 -11.02
N PRO A 141 0.81 5.18 -11.25
CA PRO A 141 1.73 4.87 -10.15
C PRO A 141 2.30 6.10 -9.44
N ALA A 142 1.96 7.33 -9.89
CA ALA A 142 2.28 8.53 -9.15
C ALA A 142 1.67 8.51 -7.73
N GLN A 143 2.28 9.27 -6.83
CA GLN A 143 1.74 9.39 -5.47
C GLN A 143 0.54 10.32 -5.51
N GLY A 144 -0.58 9.88 -4.93
CA GLY A 144 -1.76 10.71 -4.70
C GLY A 144 -3.07 10.05 -5.10
N ASN A 145 -4.15 10.82 -5.07
CA ASN A 145 -5.45 10.32 -5.51
C ASN A 145 -5.62 10.40 -7.03
N ASP A 146 -4.93 9.52 -7.74
CA ASP A 146 -4.95 9.50 -9.19
C ASP A 146 -6.17 8.78 -9.77
N THR A 147 -6.52 9.15 -11.00
CA THR A 147 -7.73 8.64 -11.66
C THR A 147 -7.50 7.21 -12.16
N GLY A 148 -8.43 6.32 -11.83
CA GLY A 148 -8.39 4.92 -12.26
C GLY A 148 -7.64 3.99 -11.30
N ASP A 149 -7.06 4.53 -10.23
CA ASP A 149 -6.51 3.72 -9.14
C ASP A 149 -7.59 2.85 -8.52
N ARG A 150 -7.23 1.61 -8.20
CA ARG A 150 -8.13 0.66 -7.55
C ARG A 150 -7.98 0.75 -6.05
N THR A 151 -9.09 0.94 -5.34
CA THR A 151 -9.10 0.99 -3.88
C THR A 151 -9.41 -0.38 -3.29
N LEU A 152 -8.60 -0.82 -2.34
CA LEU A 152 -8.80 -2.06 -1.62
C LEU A 152 -8.87 -1.78 -0.11
N ALA A 153 -9.98 -2.17 0.52
CA ALA A 153 -10.20 -1.96 1.94
C ALA A 153 -9.14 -2.68 2.80
N ALA A 154 -8.99 -2.25 4.05
CA ALA A 154 -8.16 -2.97 5.03
C ALA A 154 -8.61 -4.43 5.15
N SER A 155 -7.66 -5.36 5.14
CA SER A 155 -7.91 -6.81 5.21
C SER A 155 -8.79 -7.39 4.10
N ALA A 156 -8.90 -6.70 2.96
CA ALA A 156 -9.64 -7.17 1.79
C ALA A 156 -8.73 -7.78 0.73
N SER A 157 -9.33 -8.59 -0.14
CA SER A 157 -8.72 -9.11 -1.36
C SER A 157 -9.69 -8.97 -2.53
N GLU A 158 -9.15 -8.86 -3.73
CA GLU A 158 -9.89 -8.93 -4.98
C GLU A 158 -9.17 -9.85 -5.98
N THR A 159 -9.89 -10.36 -6.98
CA THR A 159 -9.31 -11.17 -8.05
C THR A 159 -9.49 -10.47 -9.38
N LEU A 160 -8.39 -10.36 -10.12
CA LEU A 160 -8.32 -9.73 -11.43
C LEU A 160 -8.10 -10.80 -12.50
N CYS A 161 -8.95 -10.81 -13.51
CA CYS A 161 -8.89 -11.72 -14.65
C CYS A 161 -8.20 -11.03 -15.82
N PHE A 162 -7.19 -11.69 -16.38
CA PHE A 162 -6.40 -11.17 -17.50
C PHE A 162 -6.65 -12.02 -18.74
N ARG A 163 -6.81 -11.35 -19.89
CA ARG A 163 -6.83 -12.00 -21.20
C ARG A 163 -5.95 -11.22 -22.15
N VAL A 164 -5.15 -11.93 -22.93
CA VAL A 164 -4.36 -11.37 -24.02
C VAL A 164 -4.81 -12.00 -25.32
N GLU A 165 -5.04 -11.17 -26.33
CA GLU A 165 -5.42 -11.60 -27.68
C GLU A 165 -4.38 -11.08 -28.67
N LEU A 166 -4.02 -11.90 -29.67
CA LEU A 166 -3.36 -11.42 -30.87
C LEU A 166 -4.46 -11.18 -31.90
N PRO A 167 -4.85 -9.93 -32.22
CA PRO A 167 -6.00 -9.67 -33.09
C PRO A 167 -5.85 -10.32 -34.46
N LEU A 168 -6.97 -10.69 -35.10
CA LEU A 168 -6.98 -11.23 -36.47
C LEU A 168 -6.34 -10.29 -37.51
N THR A 169 -6.30 -8.99 -37.20
CA THR A 169 -5.70 -7.95 -38.06
C THR A 169 -4.22 -7.73 -37.79
N ALA A 170 -3.63 -8.40 -36.80
CA ALA A 170 -2.22 -8.22 -36.45
C ALA A 170 -1.32 -8.56 -37.64
N THR A 171 -0.31 -7.70 -37.85
CA THR A 171 0.67 -7.87 -38.93
C THR A 171 2.10 -8.04 -38.40
N GLY A 172 2.22 -8.15 -37.08
CA GLY A 172 3.48 -8.27 -36.34
C GLY A 172 4.38 -9.45 -36.74
N PRO A 173 5.59 -9.49 -36.18
CA PRO A 173 6.64 -10.40 -36.61
C PRO A 173 6.35 -11.86 -36.23
N GLU A 174 6.35 -12.75 -37.24
CA GLU A 174 6.28 -14.21 -37.05
C GLU A 174 7.44 -14.73 -36.18
N GLY A 175 7.15 -15.68 -35.29
CA GLY A 175 8.17 -16.36 -34.49
C GLY A 175 8.75 -15.54 -33.33
N THR A 176 8.10 -14.42 -32.98
CA THR A 176 8.52 -13.57 -31.86
C THR A 176 7.81 -13.98 -30.58
N THR A 177 8.48 -13.81 -29.43
CA THR A 177 7.94 -14.07 -28.11
C THR A 177 8.16 -12.87 -27.21
N THR A 178 7.20 -12.56 -26.34
CA THR A 178 7.34 -11.53 -25.32
C THR A 178 6.84 -12.03 -23.98
N THR A 179 7.42 -11.54 -22.89
CA THR A 179 6.93 -11.78 -21.52
C THR A 179 6.50 -10.45 -20.93
N ALA A 180 5.27 -10.39 -20.42
CA ALA A 180 4.77 -9.24 -19.68
C ALA A 180 5.03 -9.39 -18.17
N THR A 181 5.47 -8.31 -17.54
CA THR A 181 5.59 -8.17 -16.09
C THR A 181 4.64 -7.09 -15.62
N PHE A 182 3.65 -7.49 -14.81
CA PHE A 182 2.71 -6.58 -14.17
C PHE A 182 3.23 -6.20 -12.78
N ALA A 183 3.49 -4.92 -12.57
CA ALA A 183 3.88 -4.40 -11.28
C ALA A 183 2.68 -3.71 -10.63
N PHE A 184 2.38 -4.06 -9.37
CA PHE A 184 1.32 -3.46 -8.58
C PHE A 184 1.93 -2.44 -7.61
N GLN A 185 1.61 -1.16 -7.78
CA GLN A 185 2.12 -0.07 -6.94
C GLN A 185 1.01 0.36 -6.00
N ALA A 186 1.19 0.22 -4.68
CA ALA A 186 0.16 0.55 -3.71
C ALA A 186 0.60 1.64 -2.73
N GLU A 187 -0.36 2.45 -2.31
CA GLU A 187 -0.19 3.47 -1.30
C GLU A 187 -1.42 3.58 -0.40
N GLN A 188 -1.24 4.10 0.82
CA GLN A 188 -2.37 4.30 1.73
C GLN A 188 -3.32 5.38 1.19
N THR A 189 -4.62 5.21 1.39
CA THR A 189 -5.60 6.27 1.06
C THR A 189 -5.73 7.31 2.17
N LYS A 190 -5.42 6.92 3.41
CA LYS A 190 -5.54 7.80 4.57
C LYS A 190 -4.37 8.79 4.61
N ASN A 191 -4.69 10.08 4.66
CA ASN A 191 -3.69 11.16 4.79
C ASN A 191 -2.63 11.16 3.68
N ASN A 192 -3.00 10.76 2.47
CA ASN A 192 -2.15 10.76 1.29
C ASN A 192 -2.91 11.49 0.16
N PRO A 193 -2.76 12.82 0.05
CA PRO A 193 -3.46 13.62 -0.95
C PRO A 193 -2.92 13.40 -2.36
#